data_AF-A0A7C4KA98-F1
#
_entry.id   AF-A0A7C4KA98-F1
#
_cell.length_a   1.000
_cell.length_b   1.000
_cell.length_c   1.000
_cell.angle_alpha   90.00
_cell.angle_beta   90.00
_cell.angle_gamma   90.00
#
_symmetry.space_group_name_H-M   'P 1'
#
loop_
_entity.id
_entity.type
_entity.pdbx_description
1 polymer ?
#
loop_
_entity_poly.entity_id
_entity_poly.type
_entity_poly.pdbx_seq_one_letter_code
_entity_poly.pdbx_strand_id
1 'polypeptide(L)'
;MTKIIRGFGIDQLSGAPSQKSAVLIAPPVYDTQYWSQWSQPYGLLRIAALLAKHGYKRRELFDFLEVQPGSRIHQHRINPGESYAESDEPTKPVQPHRISKPGDSDTLELYRYHFGKTWREFEEWLDGKGFTADNPPDEIWISAVMTYWWESVRDLIARLRRRFRDKSLIILGGIYPTLAPQHAAEFTKPDLVITGEVTEANDLWTDISLYDNPPAYAIITPSRGCPYNCAYCAQRTINEGRVRVHFRSVEDIWAEMLDKHERFGIRDFAFYADFLLWDFENNFLPLLERIAKCKSPVFRIYAPEGLDVRYLAKSQRLVDALKAAHLEKVYLPCESIDDEYIRSLNRKHVSLEHFVTAVRMCEKAGFSLRNMDVNAFLLYGLPEETVDRVVKSILFVSEIVGSIIPMLFTPVPSTAIYYRYLPYIQERGWDRDLHLLNGKLYPFLEMNEGSVADYVDLQRLMFTLNAHYRSASFQIFGKTKVSLAFRENIRNGFEDFISSFESGLDILSETSY
;
A
#
# COMPACT_ATOMS: atom_id res chain seq x y z
N MET A 1 9.93 30.40 4.40
CA MET A 1 9.46 29.46 5.43
C MET A 1 8.22 28.78 4.89
N THR A 2 8.18 27.44 4.89
CA THR A 2 7.07 26.65 4.37
C THR A 2 5.78 26.90 5.14
N LYS A 3 4.66 27.07 4.45
CA LYS A 3 3.33 27.24 5.06
C LYS A 3 2.58 25.91 5.06
N ILE A 4 2.04 25.51 6.20
CA ILE A 4 1.14 24.35 6.31
C ILE A 4 -0.30 24.87 6.22
N ILE A 5 -1.07 24.36 5.26
CA ILE A 5 -2.44 24.78 4.98
C ILE A 5 -3.37 23.59 5.15
N ARG A 6 -4.44 23.82 5.90
CA ARG A 6 -5.60 22.93 6.02
C ARG A 6 -6.81 23.58 5.39
N GLY A 7 -7.68 22.79 4.74
CA GLY A 7 -8.84 23.33 4.02
C GLY A 7 -8.42 24.17 2.81
N PHE A 8 -7.49 23.64 2.02
CA PHE A 8 -6.96 24.32 0.85
C PHE A 8 -8.05 24.48 -0.24
N GLY A 9 -8.19 25.71 -0.73
CA GLY A 9 -8.97 26.09 -1.90
C GLY A 9 -8.04 26.70 -2.96
N ILE A 10 -8.35 26.48 -4.23
CA ILE A 10 -7.50 26.93 -5.34
C ILE A 10 -7.47 28.47 -5.46
N ASP A 11 -8.50 29.14 -4.94
CA ASP A 11 -8.63 30.59 -4.83
C ASP A 11 -7.58 31.22 -3.89
N GLN A 12 -6.94 30.41 -3.05
CA GLN A 12 -5.81 30.84 -2.22
C GLN A 12 -4.51 31.04 -3.03
N LEU A 13 -4.47 30.58 -4.29
CA LEU A 13 -3.32 30.75 -5.18
C LEU A 13 -3.43 32.06 -5.98
N SER A 14 -2.37 32.88 -5.97
CA SER A 14 -2.34 34.17 -6.66
C SER A 14 -2.25 34.04 -8.18
N GLY A 15 -2.84 34.96 -8.94
CA GLY A 15 -2.73 35.04 -10.40
C GLY A 15 -3.88 34.33 -11.14
N ALA A 16 -4.12 34.72 -12.40
CA ALA A 16 -5.23 34.21 -13.19
C ALA A 16 -4.93 32.79 -13.71
N PRO A 17 -5.77 31.76 -13.43
CA PRO A 17 -5.60 30.40 -13.93
C PRO A 17 -5.34 30.31 -15.44
N SER A 18 -6.05 31.11 -16.23
CA SER A 18 -5.94 31.15 -17.70
C SER A 18 -4.59 31.62 -18.24
N GLN A 19 -3.68 32.08 -17.38
CA GLN A 19 -2.30 32.44 -17.72
C GLN A 19 -1.26 31.48 -17.14
N LYS A 20 -1.67 30.55 -16.26
CA LYS A 20 -0.77 29.69 -15.50
C LYS A 20 -0.45 28.38 -16.20
N SER A 21 0.78 27.93 -15.96
CA SER A 21 1.30 26.60 -16.26
C SER A 21 1.52 25.82 -14.97
N ALA A 22 1.03 24.58 -14.95
CA ALA A 22 1.17 23.67 -13.82
C ALA A 22 1.87 22.38 -14.23
N VAL A 23 2.88 21.97 -13.46
CA VAL A 23 3.54 20.66 -13.59
C VAL A 23 3.13 19.81 -12.39
N LEU A 24 2.49 18.68 -12.66
CA LEU A 24 2.06 17.72 -11.65
C LEU A 24 3.08 16.57 -11.61
N ILE A 25 3.60 16.23 -10.44
CA ILE A 25 4.66 15.23 -10.28
C ILE A 25 4.28 14.17 -9.24
N ALA A 26 4.31 12.91 -9.66
CA ALA A 26 4.32 11.77 -8.74
C ALA A 26 5.79 11.35 -8.52
N PRO A 27 6.36 11.52 -7.31
CA PRO A 27 7.78 11.29 -7.04
C PRO A 27 8.25 9.85 -7.28
N PRO A 28 9.57 9.61 -7.47
CA PRO A 28 10.10 8.26 -7.42
C PRO A 28 10.00 7.69 -5.99
N VAL A 29 10.23 6.40 -5.85
CA VAL A 29 10.15 5.70 -4.55
C VAL A 29 11.54 5.23 -4.13
N TYR A 30 11.95 5.56 -2.90
CA TYR A 30 13.17 5.05 -2.28
C TYR A 30 12.82 4.00 -1.23
N ASP A 31 12.97 2.72 -1.58
CA ASP A 31 12.53 1.59 -0.75
C ASP A 31 13.39 0.35 -1.01
N THR A 32 13.21 -0.71 -0.23
CA THR A 32 13.84 -2.02 -0.46
C THR A 32 13.07 -2.86 -1.46
N GLN A 33 11.76 -2.62 -1.58
CA GLN A 33 10.84 -3.31 -2.51
C GLN A 33 9.69 -2.40 -2.91
N TYR A 34 9.20 -2.53 -4.15
CA TYR A 34 8.06 -1.75 -4.63
C TYR A 34 7.15 -2.60 -5.53
N TRP A 35 5.83 -2.41 -5.37
CA TRP A 35 4.79 -3.08 -6.15
C TRP A 35 4.06 -2.03 -7.00
N SER A 36 4.19 -2.13 -8.32
CA SER A 36 3.71 -1.10 -9.27
C SER A 36 2.25 -1.25 -9.67
N GLN A 37 1.63 -2.38 -9.38
CA GLN A 37 0.24 -2.61 -9.72
C GLN A 37 -0.65 -1.79 -8.78
N TRP A 38 -1.66 -1.10 -9.34
CA TRP A 38 -2.58 -0.25 -8.58
C TRP A 38 -1.97 1.01 -7.94
N SER A 39 -0.87 1.53 -8.48
CA SER A 39 -0.13 2.67 -7.93
C SER A 39 -0.30 4.00 -8.69
N GLN A 40 -1.44 4.24 -9.34
CA GLN A 40 -1.69 5.54 -10.00
C GLN A 40 -1.69 6.69 -8.98
N PRO A 41 -1.15 7.88 -9.32
CA PRO A 41 -1.16 9.07 -8.46
C PRO A 41 -2.55 9.71 -8.44
N TYR A 42 -3.51 8.97 -7.89
CA TYR A 42 -4.94 9.22 -7.99
C TYR A 42 -5.35 10.63 -7.56
N GLY A 43 -4.91 11.06 -6.39
CA GLY A 43 -5.20 12.41 -5.88
C GLY A 43 -4.65 13.49 -6.82
N LEU A 44 -3.46 13.28 -7.38
CA LEU A 44 -2.84 14.20 -8.32
C LEU A 44 -3.60 14.30 -9.64
N LEU A 45 -4.13 13.18 -10.15
CA LEU A 45 -4.97 13.15 -11.35
C LEU A 45 -6.33 13.85 -11.14
N ARG A 46 -6.86 13.86 -9.92
CA ARG A 46 -8.04 14.68 -9.56
C ARG A 46 -7.69 16.17 -9.46
N ILE A 47 -6.51 16.50 -8.93
CA ILE A 47 -6.00 17.87 -8.97
C ILE A 47 -5.86 18.32 -10.42
N ALA A 48 -5.31 17.49 -11.32
CA ALA A 48 -5.25 17.81 -12.75
C ALA A 48 -6.63 18.17 -13.33
N ALA A 49 -7.67 17.38 -13.01
CA ALA A 49 -9.05 17.67 -13.42
C ALA A 49 -9.56 19.00 -12.82
N LEU A 50 -9.23 19.29 -11.55
CA LEU A 50 -9.57 20.56 -10.90
C LEU A 50 -8.91 21.75 -11.61
N LEU A 51 -7.62 21.64 -11.94
CA LEU A 51 -6.90 22.68 -12.68
C LEU A 51 -7.51 22.89 -14.09
N ALA A 52 -7.98 21.82 -14.75
CA ALA A 52 -8.73 21.91 -16.00
C ALA A 52 -10.01 22.72 -15.83
N LYS A 53 -10.80 22.40 -14.80
CA LYS A 53 -12.08 23.06 -14.49
C LYS A 53 -11.89 24.56 -14.24
N HIS A 54 -10.77 24.95 -13.64
CA HIS A 54 -10.41 26.36 -13.41
C HIS A 54 -9.74 27.03 -14.62
N GLY A 55 -9.54 26.32 -15.73
CA GLY A 55 -9.07 26.87 -16.99
C GLY A 55 -7.57 27.14 -17.04
N TYR A 56 -6.75 26.34 -16.36
CA TYR A 56 -5.28 26.44 -16.43
C TYR A 56 -4.79 26.35 -17.89
N LYS A 57 -3.95 27.30 -18.31
CA LYS A 57 -3.46 27.39 -19.69
C LYS A 57 -2.69 26.15 -20.12
N ARG A 58 -1.86 25.62 -19.22
CA ARG A 58 -1.01 24.47 -19.48
C ARG A 58 -0.94 23.58 -18.25
N ARG A 59 -1.08 22.28 -18.45
CA ARG A 59 -1.01 21.24 -17.42
C ARG A 59 -0.18 20.09 -17.97
N GLU A 60 0.81 19.64 -17.23
CA GLU A 60 1.70 18.55 -17.64
C GLU A 60 1.86 17.59 -16.45
N LEU A 61 1.86 16.29 -16.71
CA LEU A 61 2.06 15.26 -15.69
C LEU A 61 3.41 14.58 -15.91
N PHE A 62 4.20 14.44 -14.85
CA PHE A 62 5.34 13.54 -14.81
C PHE A 62 5.17 12.53 -13.69
N ASP A 63 4.90 11.29 -14.07
CA ASP A 63 4.77 10.17 -13.15
C ASP A 63 6.05 9.33 -13.21
N PHE A 64 6.87 9.39 -12.15
CA PHE A 64 8.10 8.61 -12.07
C PHE A 64 7.83 7.10 -12.10
N LEU A 65 6.65 6.66 -11.66
CA LEU A 65 6.29 5.25 -11.51
C LEU A 65 5.49 4.73 -12.71
N GLU A 66 5.14 5.60 -13.66
CA GLU A 66 4.48 5.20 -14.90
C GLU A 66 5.40 4.29 -15.72
N VAL A 67 4.83 3.15 -16.10
CA VAL A 67 5.43 2.15 -16.98
C VAL A 67 4.51 1.83 -18.13
N GLN A 68 5.11 1.59 -19.30
CA GLN A 68 4.39 1.06 -20.44
C GLN A 68 3.89 -0.37 -20.14
N PRO A 69 2.75 -0.79 -20.72
CA PRO A 69 2.28 -2.16 -20.61
C PRO A 69 3.38 -3.18 -20.98
N GLY A 70 3.63 -4.15 -20.09
CA GLY A 70 4.66 -5.19 -20.29
C GLY A 70 6.08 -4.80 -19.85
N SER A 71 6.32 -3.54 -19.46
CA SER A 71 7.61 -3.09 -18.93
C SER A 71 7.69 -3.20 -17.42
N ARG A 72 8.90 -3.39 -16.89
CA ARG A 72 9.17 -3.29 -15.45
C ARG A 72 9.55 -1.87 -15.09
N ILE A 73 9.22 -1.46 -13.86
CA ILE A 73 9.73 -0.20 -13.31
C ILE A 73 11.26 -0.25 -13.29
N HIS A 74 11.87 0.83 -13.79
CA HIS A 74 13.30 1.03 -13.67
C HIS A 74 13.70 1.03 -12.19
N GLN A 75 14.78 0.33 -11.86
CA GLN A 75 15.34 0.35 -10.53
C GLN A 75 16.86 0.27 -10.55
N HIS A 76 17.50 1.01 -9.65
CA HIS A 76 18.93 0.91 -9.37
C HIS A 76 19.18 1.06 -7.87
N ARG A 77 20.27 0.45 -7.39
CA ARG A 77 20.62 0.46 -5.96
C ARG A 77 21.07 1.86 -5.53
N ILE A 78 20.70 2.26 -4.33
CA ILE A 78 21.07 3.52 -3.69
C ILE A 78 21.57 3.28 -2.27
N ASN A 79 22.39 4.18 -1.73
CA ASN A 79 22.83 4.10 -0.33
C ASN A 79 21.74 4.61 0.62
N PRO A 80 21.53 3.95 1.77
CA PRO A 80 20.73 4.51 2.86
C PRO A 80 21.27 5.89 3.29
N GLY A 81 20.39 6.88 3.44
CA GLY A 81 20.73 8.23 3.90
C GLY A 81 21.48 9.13 2.90
N GLU A 82 21.84 8.64 1.71
CA GLU A 82 22.44 9.47 0.67
C GLU A 82 21.38 10.36 0.02
N SER A 83 21.73 11.63 -0.24
CA SER A 83 20.86 12.55 -0.98
C SER A 83 21.23 12.57 -2.46
N TYR A 84 20.20 12.43 -3.28
CA TYR A 84 20.28 12.51 -4.73
C TYR A 84 19.82 13.87 -5.25
N ALA A 85 19.87 14.92 -4.43
CA ALA A 85 19.52 16.28 -4.85
C ALA A 85 20.47 16.85 -5.91
N GLU A 86 21.73 16.41 -5.91
CA GLU A 86 22.79 16.93 -6.81
C GLU A 86 23.51 15.84 -7.61
N SER A 87 23.21 14.56 -7.37
CA SER A 87 23.81 13.41 -8.05
C SER A 87 22.75 12.49 -8.60
N ASP A 88 22.97 12.01 -9.82
CA ASP A 88 22.13 11.00 -10.48
C ASP A 88 22.59 9.57 -10.17
N GLU A 89 23.77 9.42 -9.57
CA GLU A 89 24.40 8.12 -9.29
C GLU A 89 24.76 8.01 -7.79
N PRO A 90 24.66 6.82 -7.20
CA PRO A 90 25.08 6.57 -5.83
C PRO A 90 26.60 6.54 -5.69
N THR A 91 27.08 6.96 -4.51
CA THR A 91 28.47 6.75 -4.13
C THR A 91 28.79 5.25 -4.08
N LYS A 92 29.89 4.84 -4.72
CA LYS A 92 30.29 3.42 -4.80
C LYS A 92 31.38 3.10 -3.77
N PRO A 93 31.38 1.89 -3.16
CA PRO A 93 30.40 0.81 -3.35
C PRO A 93 29.11 1.02 -2.58
N VAL A 94 27.96 0.68 -3.19
CA VAL A 94 26.64 0.80 -2.55
C VAL A 94 26.52 -0.21 -1.39
N GLN A 95 26.10 0.27 -0.23
CA GLN A 95 25.95 -0.53 0.99
C GLN A 95 24.48 -0.87 1.29
N PRO A 96 24.19 -2.09 1.80
CA PRO A 96 22.85 -2.42 2.27
C PRO A 96 22.55 -1.79 3.64
N HIS A 97 21.26 -1.65 3.95
CA HIS A 97 20.82 -1.46 5.32
C HIS A 97 20.99 -2.78 6.08
N ARG A 98 21.51 -2.70 7.31
CA ARG A 98 21.74 -3.87 8.18
C ARG A 98 20.78 -3.83 9.35
N ILE A 99 20.01 -4.89 9.50
CA ILE A 99 19.01 -5.04 10.55
C ILE A 99 19.45 -6.20 11.43
N SER A 100 19.65 -5.92 12.71
CA SER A 100 20.00 -6.91 13.73
C SER A 100 19.37 -6.50 15.05
N LYS A 101 19.04 -7.47 15.88
CA LYS A 101 18.62 -7.21 17.26
C LYS A 101 19.86 -7.16 18.17
N PRO A 102 19.97 -6.19 19.10
CA PRO A 102 21.10 -6.16 20.02
C PRO A 102 21.24 -7.46 20.80
N GLY A 103 22.42 -8.10 20.70
CA GLY A 103 22.71 -9.38 21.36
C GLY A 103 22.56 -10.61 20.46
N ASP A 104 21.92 -10.49 19.29
CA ASP A 104 21.76 -11.59 18.35
C ASP A 104 22.92 -11.63 17.34
N SER A 105 23.28 -12.83 16.87
CA SER A 105 24.28 -13.02 15.81
C SER A 105 23.70 -12.79 14.40
N ASP A 106 22.38 -12.84 14.26
CA ASP A 106 21.71 -12.74 12.97
C ASP A 106 21.66 -11.30 12.46
N THR A 107 21.92 -11.14 11.16
CA THR A 107 21.82 -9.85 10.49
C THR A 107 21.13 -10.04 9.14
N LEU A 108 20.14 -9.19 8.86
CA LEU A 108 19.51 -9.08 7.55
C LEU A 108 20.11 -7.89 6.80
N GLU A 109 20.64 -8.14 5.60
CA GLU A 109 21.09 -7.10 4.68
C GLU A 109 20.02 -6.81 3.63
N LEU A 110 19.53 -5.58 3.57
CA LEU A 110 18.57 -5.12 2.57
C LEU A 110 19.14 -3.97 1.75
N TYR A 111 19.28 -4.17 0.44
CA TYR A 111 19.59 -3.08 -0.46
C TYR A 111 18.38 -2.16 -0.64
N ARG A 112 18.66 -0.86 -0.72
CA ARG A 112 17.68 0.15 -1.07
C ARG A 112 17.80 0.46 -2.56
N TYR A 113 16.68 0.84 -3.16
CA TYR A 113 16.56 1.11 -4.58
C TYR A 113 15.82 2.43 -4.82
N HIS A 114 16.26 3.15 -5.85
CA HIS A 114 15.43 4.14 -6.55
C HIS A 114 14.50 3.37 -7.47
N PHE A 115 13.19 3.47 -7.28
CA PHE A 115 12.18 2.94 -8.17
C PHE A 115 11.54 4.06 -8.98
N GLY A 116 11.46 3.87 -10.30
CA GLY A 116 10.87 4.80 -11.25
C GLY A 116 11.89 5.31 -12.26
N LYS A 117 11.44 6.18 -13.17
CA LYS A 117 12.28 6.89 -14.14
C LYS A 117 13.48 7.56 -13.44
N THR A 118 14.61 7.63 -14.14
CA THR A 118 15.83 8.25 -13.61
C THR A 118 15.69 9.77 -13.48
N TRP A 119 16.54 10.38 -12.66
CA TRP A 119 16.61 11.84 -12.56
C TRP A 119 16.97 12.50 -13.90
N ARG A 120 17.83 11.87 -14.69
CA ARG A 120 18.17 12.34 -16.03
C ARG A 120 16.95 12.36 -16.96
N GLU A 121 16.16 11.30 -16.99
CA GLU A 121 14.91 11.25 -17.78
C GLU A 121 13.93 12.36 -17.37
N PHE A 122 13.88 12.69 -16.08
CA PHE A 122 13.05 13.80 -15.58
C PHE A 122 13.55 15.17 -16.05
N GLU A 123 14.86 15.44 -15.96
CA GLU A 123 15.45 16.69 -16.45
C GLU A 123 15.29 16.84 -17.98
N GLU A 124 15.55 15.78 -18.73
CA GLU A 124 15.34 15.72 -20.19
C GLU A 124 13.87 15.96 -20.56
N TRP A 125 12.93 15.42 -19.77
CA TRP A 125 11.50 15.68 -19.96
C TRP A 125 11.14 17.15 -19.70
N LEU A 126 11.66 17.75 -18.63
CA LEU A 126 11.45 19.19 -18.36
C LEU A 126 11.97 20.05 -19.51
N ASP A 127 13.17 19.76 -20.02
CA ASP A 127 13.76 20.43 -21.19
C ASP A 127 12.90 20.24 -22.44
N GLY A 128 12.49 19.00 -22.73
CA GLY A 128 11.65 18.67 -23.89
C GLY A 128 10.26 19.34 -23.85
N LYS A 129 9.73 19.58 -22.65
CA LYS A 129 8.50 20.37 -22.43
C LYS A 129 8.76 21.88 -22.37
N GLY A 130 10.01 22.33 -22.49
CA GLY A 130 10.38 23.75 -22.49
C GLY A 130 10.35 24.42 -21.11
N PHE A 131 10.37 23.64 -20.03
CA PHE A 131 10.46 24.15 -18.65
C PHE A 131 11.92 24.34 -18.25
N THR A 132 12.47 25.51 -18.51
CA THR A 132 13.88 25.84 -18.23
C THR A 132 14.00 26.83 -17.06
N ALA A 133 15.21 27.15 -16.61
CA ALA A 133 15.44 28.16 -15.58
C ALA A 133 14.91 29.57 -15.97
N ASP A 134 14.82 29.86 -17.27
CA ASP A 134 14.30 31.11 -17.83
C ASP A 134 12.80 31.06 -18.16
N ASN A 135 12.25 29.85 -18.32
CA ASN A 135 10.83 29.60 -18.55
C ASN A 135 10.29 28.56 -17.54
N PRO A 136 10.26 28.89 -16.24
CA PRO A 136 9.76 27.98 -15.21
C PRO A 136 8.25 27.81 -15.31
N PRO A 137 7.68 26.69 -14.85
CA PRO A 137 6.24 26.61 -14.60
C PRO A 137 5.85 27.55 -13.46
N ASP A 138 4.61 28.05 -13.46
CA ASP A 138 4.11 28.89 -12.38
C ASP A 138 3.93 28.07 -11.09
N GLU A 139 3.44 26.83 -11.24
CA GLU A 139 3.11 25.95 -10.12
C GLU A 139 3.61 24.52 -10.35
N ILE A 140 4.12 23.91 -9.28
CA ILE A 140 4.54 22.51 -9.25
C ILE A 140 3.77 21.79 -8.14
N TRP A 141 2.96 20.82 -8.54
CA TRP A 141 2.08 20.06 -7.65
C TRP A 141 2.67 18.67 -7.42
N ILE A 142 3.03 18.34 -6.18
CA ILE A 142 3.64 17.07 -5.82
C ILE A 142 2.69 16.30 -4.92
N SER A 143 2.41 15.04 -5.27
CA SER A 143 1.64 14.14 -4.41
C SER A 143 2.53 13.06 -3.81
N ALA A 144 2.62 13.03 -2.47
CA ALA A 144 3.40 12.04 -1.73
C ALA A 144 2.48 11.11 -0.91
N VAL A 145 2.67 9.80 -1.08
CA VAL A 145 1.80 8.78 -0.50
C VAL A 145 2.33 8.30 0.86
N MET A 146 3.49 7.66 0.91
CA MET A 146 4.00 7.06 2.16
C MET A 146 4.96 7.98 2.91
N THR A 147 4.87 7.97 4.25
CA THR A 147 5.76 8.75 5.14
C THR A 147 7.21 8.32 5.03
N TYR A 148 7.47 7.02 4.89
CA TYR A 148 8.83 6.45 4.77
C TYR A 148 9.46 6.60 3.37
N TRP A 149 8.78 7.25 2.42
CA TRP A 149 9.34 7.64 1.11
C TRP A 149 9.72 9.13 1.06
N TRP A 150 9.73 9.83 2.19
CA TRP A 150 9.94 11.28 2.25
C TRP A 150 11.24 11.77 1.61
N GLU A 151 12.30 10.95 1.58
CA GLU A 151 13.61 11.34 1.04
C GLU A 151 13.59 11.57 -0.48
N SER A 152 12.83 10.78 -1.24
CA SER A 152 12.70 11.02 -2.68
C SER A 152 11.94 12.32 -2.98
N VAL A 153 11.00 12.68 -2.09
CA VAL A 153 10.28 13.97 -2.14
C VAL A 153 11.22 15.13 -1.82
N ARG A 154 12.08 14.98 -0.79
CA ARG A 154 13.14 15.95 -0.46
C ARG A 154 14.04 16.20 -1.67
N ASP A 155 14.56 15.12 -2.27
CA ASP A 155 15.52 15.23 -3.37
C ASP A 155 14.85 15.80 -4.64
N LEU A 156 13.59 15.44 -4.93
CA LEU A 156 12.79 16.07 -5.99
C LEU A 156 12.65 17.58 -5.79
N ILE A 157 12.24 18.02 -4.60
CA ILE A 157 12.05 19.46 -4.33
C ILE A 157 13.38 20.21 -4.40
N ALA A 158 14.46 19.63 -3.88
CA ALA A 158 15.78 20.24 -3.95
C ALA A 158 16.25 20.45 -5.41
N ARG A 159 16.03 19.46 -6.29
CA ARG A 159 16.32 19.57 -7.73
C ARG A 159 15.49 20.67 -8.41
N LEU A 160 14.18 20.68 -8.15
CA LEU A 160 13.27 21.69 -8.67
C LEU A 160 13.68 23.10 -8.22
N ARG A 161 14.11 23.27 -6.96
CA ARG A 161 14.63 24.54 -6.43
C ARG A 161 15.94 24.95 -7.08
N ARG A 162 16.85 24.01 -7.32
CA ARG A 162 18.09 24.30 -8.05
C ARG A 162 17.80 24.78 -9.48
N ARG A 163 16.83 24.17 -10.14
CA ARG A 163 16.45 24.47 -11.53
C ARG A 163 15.66 25.78 -11.66
N PHE A 164 14.58 25.94 -10.90
CA PHE A 164 13.63 27.04 -11.04
C PHE A 164 13.78 28.14 -9.99
N ARG A 165 14.65 27.96 -8.99
CA ARG A 165 14.86 28.89 -7.86
C ARG A 165 13.52 29.16 -7.16
N ASP A 166 13.26 30.43 -6.84
CA ASP A 166 12.02 30.88 -6.21
C ASP A 166 10.95 31.33 -7.22
N LYS A 167 11.13 31.00 -8.52
CA LYS A 167 10.20 31.42 -9.59
C LYS A 167 8.94 30.55 -9.68
N SER A 168 8.99 29.30 -9.22
CA SER A 168 7.85 28.37 -9.21
C SER A 168 7.34 28.15 -7.79
N LEU A 169 6.00 28.16 -7.64
CA LEU A 169 5.36 27.77 -6.40
C LEU A 169 5.33 26.24 -6.29
N ILE A 170 5.99 25.67 -5.28
CA ILE A 170 6.01 24.23 -5.02
C ILE A 170 4.99 23.88 -3.94
N ILE A 171 4.03 23.05 -4.30
CA ILE A 171 2.89 22.63 -3.49
C ILE A 171 3.01 21.12 -3.24
N LEU A 172 3.14 20.72 -1.99
CA LEU A 172 3.21 19.31 -1.57
C LEU A 172 1.91 18.90 -0.88
N GLY A 173 1.23 17.88 -1.41
CA GLY A 173 0.03 17.29 -0.84
C GLY A 173 0.06 15.76 -0.83
N GLY A 174 -1.01 15.14 -0.34
CA GLY A 174 -1.14 13.67 -0.27
C GLY A 174 -1.15 13.12 1.16
N ILE A 175 -1.03 11.80 1.27
CA ILE A 175 -1.14 11.09 2.55
C ILE A 175 0.04 11.45 3.47
N TYR A 176 1.28 11.42 2.98
CA TYR A 176 2.46 11.78 3.79
C TYR A 176 2.34 13.16 4.46
N PRO A 177 2.18 14.28 3.72
CA PRO A 177 2.06 15.60 4.34
C PRO A 177 0.81 15.74 5.21
N THR A 178 -0.23 14.93 5.01
CA THR A 178 -1.40 14.90 5.90
C THR A 178 -1.09 14.24 7.24
N LEU A 179 -0.28 13.18 7.24
CA LEU A 179 0.05 12.40 8.43
C LEU A 179 1.20 12.99 9.25
N ALA A 180 2.16 13.64 8.59
CA ALA A 180 3.34 14.24 9.22
C ALA A 180 3.65 15.64 8.64
N PRO A 181 2.74 16.63 8.80
CA PRO A 181 2.87 17.92 8.13
C PRO A 181 4.08 18.73 8.56
N GLN A 182 4.44 18.72 9.84
CA GLN A 182 5.62 19.42 10.34
C GLN A 182 6.90 18.82 9.76
N HIS A 183 6.99 17.49 9.73
CA HIS A 183 8.10 16.78 9.13
C HIS A 183 8.20 17.09 7.63
N ALA A 184 7.08 17.05 6.89
CA ALA A 184 7.07 17.44 5.48
C ALA A 184 7.57 18.88 5.27
N ALA A 185 7.10 19.84 6.06
CA ALA A 185 7.51 21.23 5.95
C ALA A 185 9.01 21.43 6.23
N GLU A 186 9.54 20.80 7.28
CA GLU A 186 10.93 20.96 7.70
C GLU A 186 11.93 20.25 6.78
N PHE A 187 11.64 19.00 6.42
CA PHE A 187 12.61 18.12 5.78
C PHE A 187 12.55 18.14 4.25
N THR A 188 11.41 18.49 3.64
CA THR A 188 11.30 18.55 2.17
C THR A 188 11.20 19.99 1.63
N LYS A 189 10.88 20.97 2.48
CA LYS A 189 10.94 22.42 2.20
C LYS A 189 10.17 22.91 0.95
N PRO A 190 8.92 22.48 0.69
CA PRO A 190 8.07 23.11 -0.33
C PRO A 190 7.68 24.53 0.08
N ASP A 191 7.00 25.30 -0.79
CA ASP A 191 6.38 26.56 -0.35
C ASP A 191 5.15 26.29 0.51
N LEU A 192 4.31 25.36 0.04
CA LEU A 192 3.05 24.98 0.68
C LEU A 192 3.03 23.47 0.98
N VAL A 193 2.63 23.13 2.20
CA VAL A 193 2.24 21.77 2.60
C VAL A 193 0.72 21.77 2.76
N ILE A 194 0.03 20.99 1.94
CA ILE A 194 -1.42 20.84 1.97
C ILE A 194 -1.78 19.58 2.74
N THR A 195 -2.55 19.73 3.81
CA THR A 195 -3.02 18.62 4.66
C THR A 195 -4.48 18.34 4.43
N GLY A 196 -4.86 17.06 4.44
CA GLY A 196 -6.24 16.62 4.27
C GLY A 196 -6.65 16.64 2.81
N GLU A 197 -7.96 16.78 2.59
CA GLU A 197 -8.53 16.73 1.25
C GLU A 197 -8.56 18.12 0.59
N VAL A 198 -8.45 18.13 -0.74
CA VAL A 198 -8.83 19.28 -1.56
C VAL A 198 -10.28 19.09 -1.98
N THR A 199 -11.21 19.66 -1.20
CA THR A 199 -12.66 19.40 -1.30
C THR A 199 -13.23 19.64 -2.70
N GLU A 200 -12.72 20.58 -3.47
CA GLU A 200 -13.20 20.80 -4.85
C GLU A 200 -12.77 19.71 -5.84
N ALA A 201 -11.66 19.02 -5.58
CA ALA A 201 -11.15 17.93 -6.42
C ALA A 201 -11.77 16.57 -6.06
N ASN A 202 -12.37 16.50 -4.88
CA ASN A 202 -12.80 15.26 -4.25
C ASN A 202 -13.70 14.39 -5.14
N ASP A 203 -14.71 14.93 -5.81
CA ASP A 203 -15.62 14.09 -6.60
C ASP A 203 -15.37 14.23 -8.11
N LEU A 204 -14.26 14.84 -8.50
CA LEU A 204 -13.85 14.90 -9.91
C LEU A 204 -13.34 13.53 -10.38
N TRP A 205 -13.60 13.23 -11.64
CA TRP A 205 -13.02 12.07 -12.31
C TRP A 205 -11.54 12.33 -12.57
N THR A 206 -10.74 11.26 -12.51
CA THR A 206 -9.29 11.39 -12.75
C THR A 206 -8.99 11.86 -14.18
N ASP A 207 -8.10 12.84 -14.36
CA ASP A 207 -7.69 13.29 -15.69
C ASP A 207 -6.52 12.44 -16.23
N ILE A 208 -6.84 11.21 -16.63
CA ILE A 208 -5.85 10.29 -17.23
C ILE A 208 -5.47 10.68 -18.67
N SER A 209 -6.03 11.76 -19.24
CA SER A 209 -5.65 12.24 -20.58
C SER A 209 -4.27 12.90 -20.61
N LEU A 210 -3.69 13.19 -19.43
CA LEU A 210 -2.34 13.72 -19.31
C LEU A 210 -1.24 12.67 -19.47
N TYR A 211 -1.59 11.38 -19.50
CA TYR A 211 -0.63 10.34 -19.87
C TYR A 211 -0.49 10.29 -21.39
N ASP A 212 0.76 10.23 -21.88
CA ASP A 212 1.04 10.11 -23.32
C ASP A 212 0.45 8.80 -23.88
N ASN A 213 0.42 7.74 -23.07
CA ASN A 213 -0.23 6.48 -23.39
C ASN A 213 -1.31 6.16 -22.35
N PRO A 214 -2.51 5.70 -22.78
CA PRO A 214 -3.53 5.24 -21.85
C PRO A 214 -2.99 4.20 -20.87
N PRO A 215 -3.23 4.35 -19.54
CA PRO A 215 -2.83 3.35 -18.57
C PRO A 215 -3.58 2.03 -18.79
N ALA A 216 -3.06 0.92 -18.27
CA ALA A 216 -3.73 -0.38 -18.40
C ALA A 216 -4.99 -0.55 -17.53
N TYR A 217 -5.15 0.31 -16.52
CA TYR A 217 -6.25 0.29 -15.56
C TYR A 217 -6.64 1.70 -15.13
N ALA A 218 -7.72 1.84 -14.37
CA ALA A 218 -8.06 3.09 -13.68
C ALA A 218 -8.41 2.82 -12.21
N ILE A 219 -7.97 3.71 -11.31
CA ILE A 219 -8.44 3.73 -9.93
C ILE A 219 -9.76 4.51 -9.84
N ILE A 220 -10.74 3.94 -9.14
CA ILE A 220 -12.05 4.54 -8.87
C ILE A 220 -12.23 4.63 -7.36
N THR A 221 -12.56 5.81 -6.82
CA THR A 221 -12.96 5.93 -5.41
C THR A 221 -14.47 6.15 -5.30
N PRO A 222 -15.25 5.12 -4.93
CA PRO A 222 -16.70 5.24 -4.79
C PRO A 222 -17.11 5.92 -3.48
N SER A 223 -16.24 5.87 -2.47
CA SER A 223 -16.50 6.45 -1.15
C SER A 223 -15.20 6.90 -0.47
N ARG A 224 -15.36 7.74 0.56
CA ARG A 224 -14.28 8.19 1.46
C ARG A 224 -14.78 8.31 2.88
N GLY A 225 -13.90 8.12 3.85
CA GLY A 225 -14.25 8.08 5.26
C GLY A 225 -14.35 6.67 5.80
N CYS A 226 -13.94 6.52 7.05
CA CYS A 226 -14.09 5.30 7.82
C CYS A 226 -14.63 5.67 9.22
N PRO A 227 -15.72 5.03 9.70
CA PRO A 227 -16.28 5.32 11.03
C PRO A 227 -15.42 4.79 12.18
N TYR A 228 -14.39 3.98 11.88
CA TYR A 228 -13.56 3.31 12.88
C TYR A 228 -12.24 4.05 13.13
N ASN A 229 -11.57 3.65 14.21
CA ASN A 229 -10.31 4.24 14.67
C ASN A 229 -9.37 3.15 15.19
N CYS A 230 -9.12 2.13 14.36
CA CYS A 230 -8.18 1.04 14.69
C CYS A 230 -6.82 1.64 15.03
N ALA A 231 -6.16 1.15 16.08
CA ALA A 231 -5.01 1.79 16.72
C ALA A 231 -3.80 1.95 15.80
N TYR A 232 -3.66 1.07 14.80
CA TYR A 232 -2.59 1.05 13.81
C TYR A 232 -2.92 1.80 12.51
N CYS A 233 -4.17 2.23 12.33
CA CYS A 233 -4.67 2.73 11.04
C CYS A 233 -4.73 4.26 11.03
N ALA A 234 -4.17 4.88 9.99
CA ALA A 234 -4.09 6.33 9.88
C ALA A 234 -5.35 6.99 9.29
N GLN A 235 -6.38 6.21 8.99
CA GLN A 235 -7.56 6.66 8.26
C GLN A 235 -8.32 7.78 8.95
N ARG A 236 -8.33 7.81 10.30
CA ARG A 236 -8.95 8.88 11.07
C ARG A 236 -8.30 10.25 10.78
N THR A 237 -6.97 10.30 10.64
CA THR A 237 -6.23 11.54 10.34
C THR A 237 -6.39 11.94 8.88
N ILE A 238 -6.27 10.97 7.95
CA ILE A 238 -6.46 11.19 6.50
C ILE A 238 -7.83 11.81 6.23
N ASN A 239 -8.86 11.32 6.94
CA ASN A 239 -10.23 11.83 6.85
C ASN A 239 -10.51 13.04 7.75
N GLU A 240 -9.49 13.72 8.27
CA GLU A 240 -9.63 14.94 9.06
C GLU A 240 -10.52 14.79 10.31
N GLY A 241 -10.52 13.59 10.90
CA GLY A 241 -11.33 13.26 12.06
C GLY A 241 -12.76 12.82 11.72
N ARG A 242 -13.18 12.87 10.45
CA ARG A 242 -14.53 12.47 10.02
C ARG A 242 -14.80 11.00 10.35
N VAL A 243 -16.04 10.75 10.79
CA VAL A 243 -16.57 9.41 11.11
C VAL A 243 -17.69 8.97 10.19
N ARG A 244 -18.06 9.82 9.23
CA ARG A 244 -19.08 9.53 8.24
C ARG A 244 -18.40 9.13 6.95
N VAL A 245 -19.01 8.18 6.26
CA VAL A 245 -18.61 7.80 4.91
C VAL A 245 -19.38 8.67 3.93
N HIS A 246 -18.65 9.36 3.06
CA HIS A 246 -19.19 10.07 1.91
C HIS A 246 -19.20 9.15 0.71
N PHE A 247 -20.27 9.18 -0.07
CA PHE A 247 -20.46 8.34 -1.25
C PHE A 247 -20.65 9.18 -2.50
N ARG A 248 -20.06 8.72 -3.61
CA ARG A 248 -20.48 9.12 -4.95
C ARG A 248 -21.67 8.27 -5.37
N SER A 249 -22.55 8.83 -6.20
CA SER A 249 -23.69 8.06 -6.72
C SER A 249 -23.22 6.94 -7.64
N VAL A 250 -24.02 5.87 -7.72
CA VAL A 250 -23.78 4.74 -8.61
C VAL A 250 -23.75 5.20 -10.07
N GLU A 251 -24.58 6.17 -10.42
CA GLU A 251 -24.65 6.78 -11.75
C GLU A 251 -23.35 7.51 -12.11
N ASP A 252 -22.79 8.28 -11.19
CA ASP A 252 -21.55 9.03 -11.40
C ASP A 252 -20.35 8.09 -11.52
N ILE A 253 -20.25 7.08 -10.65
CA ILE A 253 -19.19 6.07 -10.72
C ILE A 253 -19.27 5.27 -12.02
N TRP A 254 -20.47 4.85 -12.41
CA TRP A 254 -20.68 4.12 -13.65
C TRP A 254 -20.33 4.97 -14.88
N ALA A 255 -20.72 6.26 -14.87
CA ALA A 255 -20.39 7.18 -15.95
C ALA A 255 -18.88 7.40 -16.08
N GLU A 256 -18.14 7.50 -14.96
CA GLU A 256 -16.67 7.54 -14.99
C GLU A 256 -16.10 6.26 -15.62
N MET A 257 -16.55 5.07 -15.18
CA MET A 257 -16.07 3.80 -15.75
C MET A 257 -16.31 3.71 -17.26
N LEU A 258 -17.49 4.16 -17.74
CA LEU A 258 -17.78 4.21 -19.18
C LEU A 258 -16.89 5.22 -19.91
N ASP A 259 -16.70 6.44 -19.40
CA ASP A 259 -15.80 7.44 -19.99
C ASP A 259 -14.37 6.90 -20.13
N LYS A 260 -13.87 6.23 -19.08
CA LYS A 260 -12.54 5.59 -19.08
C LYS A 260 -12.45 4.48 -20.13
N HIS A 261 -13.51 3.69 -20.28
CA HIS A 261 -13.55 2.66 -21.30
C HIS A 261 -13.58 3.24 -22.72
N GLU A 262 -14.51 4.16 -22.99
CA GLU A 262 -14.81 4.65 -24.33
C GLU A 262 -13.66 5.49 -24.90
N ARG A 263 -13.00 6.30 -24.07
CA ARG A 263 -11.94 7.20 -24.52
C ARG A 263 -10.54 6.60 -24.47
N PHE A 264 -10.30 5.69 -23.52
CA PHE A 264 -8.95 5.20 -23.22
C PHE A 264 -8.84 3.67 -23.28
N GLY A 265 -9.93 2.95 -23.56
CA GLY A 265 -9.94 1.50 -23.70
C GLY A 265 -9.84 0.74 -22.36
N ILE A 266 -9.97 1.42 -21.22
CA ILE A 266 -9.82 0.80 -19.90
C ILE A 266 -10.87 -0.29 -19.69
N ARG A 267 -10.43 -1.42 -19.14
CA ARG A 267 -11.30 -2.54 -18.73
C ARG A 267 -11.05 -3.03 -17.31
N ASP A 268 -9.91 -2.67 -16.73
CA ASP A 268 -9.52 -3.02 -15.36
C ASP A 268 -9.73 -1.82 -14.44
N PHE A 269 -10.56 -1.99 -13.43
CA PHE A 269 -10.89 -0.95 -12.46
C PHE A 269 -10.55 -1.39 -11.04
N ALA A 270 -9.68 -0.65 -10.36
CA ALA A 270 -9.41 -0.88 -8.95
C ALA A 270 -10.17 0.11 -8.08
N PHE A 271 -10.98 -0.42 -7.18
CA PHE A 271 -11.70 0.36 -6.19
C PHE A 271 -10.79 0.64 -4.99
N TYR A 272 -10.58 1.92 -4.73
CA TYR A 272 -9.88 2.42 -3.54
C TYR A 272 -10.89 3.18 -2.69
N ALA A 273 -11.01 2.82 -1.42
CA ALA A 273 -11.92 3.47 -0.50
C ALA A 273 -11.54 3.13 0.94
N ASP A 274 -11.54 4.14 1.81
CA ASP A 274 -11.24 3.96 3.23
C ASP A 274 -12.17 2.94 3.92
N PHE A 275 -13.41 2.83 3.43
CA PHE A 275 -14.34 1.77 3.77
C PHE A 275 -15.30 1.48 2.60
N LEU A 276 -14.92 0.54 1.71
CA LEU A 276 -15.70 0.23 0.51
C LEU A 276 -17.10 -0.36 0.78
N LEU A 277 -17.23 -1.22 1.79
CA LEU A 277 -18.47 -1.96 2.08
C LEU A 277 -19.40 -1.27 3.09
N TRP A 278 -19.12 -0.02 3.49
CA TRP A 278 -20.04 0.71 4.36
C TRP A 278 -21.31 1.01 3.58
N ASP A 279 -22.49 0.75 4.18
CA ASP A 279 -23.80 0.95 3.53
C ASP A 279 -23.85 0.35 2.11
N PHE A 280 -23.28 -0.84 1.94
CA PHE A 280 -23.09 -1.45 0.63
C PHE A 280 -24.43 -1.70 -0.08
N GLU A 281 -25.53 -1.95 0.65
CA GLU A 281 -26.84 -2.19 0.05
C GLU A 281 -27.33 -1.03 -0.82
N ASN A 282 -27.02 0.20 -0.42
CA ASN A 282 -27.46 1.41 -1.12
C ASN A 282 -26.42 1.95 -2.11
N ASN A 283 -25.16 1.48 -2.02
CA ASN A 283 -24.04 2.04 -2.77
C ASN A 283 -23.35 0.98 -3.63
N PHE A 284 -22.42 0.21 -3.05
CA PHE A 284 -21.56 -0.67 -3.83
C PHE A 284 -22.30 -1.86 -4.48
N LEU A 285 -23.31 -2.44 -3.82
CA LEU A 285 -24.07 -3.56 -4.36
C LEU A 285 -24.84 -3.22 -5.64
N PRO A 286 -25.61 -2.12 -5.73
CA PRO A 286 -26.22 -1.69 -6.99
C PRO A 286 -25.21 -1.49 -8.13
N LEU A 287 -24.01 -0.98 -7.82
CA LEU A 287 -22.93 -0.85 -8.81
C LEU A 287 -22.46 -2.23 -9.29
N LEU A 288 -22.21 -3.18 -8.39
CA LEU A 288 -21.84 -4.56 -8.74
C LEU A 288 -22.92 -5.22 -9.61
N GLU A 289 -24.20 -5.08 -9.26
CA GLU A 289 -25.31 -5.62 -10.04
C GLU A 289 -25.39 -4.99 -11.43
N ARG A 290 -25.06 -3.70 -11.56
CA ARG A 290 -24.98 -3.01 -12.85
C ARG A 290 -23.81 -3.54 -13.70
N ILE A 291 -22.64 -3.73 -13.09
CA ILE A 291 -21.46 -4.31 -13.76
C ILE A 291 -21.77 -5.74 -14.24
N ALA A 292 -22.34 -6.59 -13.38
CA ALA A 292 -22.68 -7.98 -13.73
C ALA A 292 -23.69 -8.11 -14.87
N LYS A 293 -24.61 -7.14 -15.00
CA LYS A 293 -25.59 -7.06 -16.09
C LYS A 293 -24.97 -6.57 -17.40
N CYS A 294 -23.88 -5.80 -17.35
CA CYS A 294 -23.20 -5.31 -18.54
C CYS A 294 -22.47 -6.46 -19.25
N LYS A 295 -22.88 -6.77 -20.49
CA LYS A 295 -22.28 -7.85 -21.29
C LYS A 295 -21.17 -7.36 -22.23
N SER A 296 -21.16 -6.07 -22.54
CA SER A 296 -20.14 -5.46 -23.38
C SER A 296 -20.05 -3.96 -23.06
N PRO A 297 -18.85 -3.44 -22.72
CA PRO A 297 -17.62 -4.18 -22.44
C PRO A 297 -17.73 -5.08 -21.19
N VAL A 298 -16.89 -6.10 -21.11
CA VAL A 298 -16.68 -6.85 -19.85
C VAL A 298 -15.60 -6.12 -19.06
N PHE A 299 -15.95 -5.67 -17.86
CA PHE A 299 -15.03 -5.07 -16.90
C PHE A 299 -14.50 -6.13 -15.94
N ARG A 300 -13.24 -5.98 -15.55
CA ARG A 300 -12.62 -6.68 -14.42
C ARG A 300 -12.45 -5.69 -13.29
N ILE A 301 -12.84 -6.09 -12.09
CA ILE A 301 -12.76 -5.22 -10.93
C ILE A 301 -11.84 -5.80 -9.86
N TYR A 302 -11.24 -4.90 -9.10
CA TYR A 302 -10.27 -5.22 -8.05
C TYR A 302 -10.54 -4.35 -6.83
N ALA A 303 -10.30 -4.89 -5.64
CA ALA A 303 -10.38 -4.16 -4.37
C ALA A 303 -9.13 -4.50 -3.53
N PRO A 304 -7.95 -3.95 -3.91
CA PRO A 304 -6.67 -4.37 -3.34
C PRO A 304 -6.49 -3.98 -1.86
N GLU A 305 -7.27 -3.02 -1.35
CA GLU A 305 -7.23 -2.60 0.06
C GLU A 305 -7.96 -3.57 1.00
N GLY A 306 -8.66 -4.57 0.46
CA GLY A 306 -9.41 -5.55 1.22
C GLY A 306 -10.88 -5.19 1.42
N LEU A 307 -11.65 -6.21 1.78
CA LEU A 307 -13.09 -6.13 2.00
C LEU A 307 -13.40 -6.50 3.46
N ASP A 308 -14.16 -5.64 4.15
CA ASP A 308 -14.53 -5.88 5.54
C ASP A 308 -15.29 -7.20 5.70
N VAL A 309 -14.68 -8.13 6.46
CA VAL A 309 -15.16 -9.50 6.64
C VAL A 309 -16.52 -9.58 7.32
N ARG A 310 -16.88 -8.60 8.15
CA ARG A 310 -18.17 -8.59 8.84
C ARG A 310 -19.31 -8.33 7.86
N TYR A 311 -19.12 -7.44 6.89
CA TYR A 311 -20.16 -7.20 5.88
C TYR A 311 -20.30 -8.38 4.91
N LEU A 312 -19.19 -8.98 4.49
CA LEU A 312 -19.22 -10.20 3.67
C LEU A 312 -19.94 -11.34 4.40
N ALA A 313 -19.63 -11.57 5.69
CA ALA A 313 -20.25 -12.60 6.51
C ALA A 313 -21.76 -12.43 6.74
N LYS A 314 -22.32 -11.25 6.47
CA LYS A 314 -23.74 -10.94 6.70
C LYS A 314 -24.60 -11.08 5.45
N SER A 315 -24.01 -11.15 4.25
CA SER A 315 -24.75 -11.07 3.00
C SER A 315 -24.15 -11.95 1.91
N GLN A 316 -24.69 -13.15 1.74
CA GLN A 316 -24.34 -14.00 0.60
C GLN A 316 -24.61 -13.29 -0.74
N ARG A 317 -25.70 -12.50 -0.82
CA ARG A 317 -26.03 -11.70 -2.01
C ARG A 317 -24.90 -10.75 -2.41
N LEU A 318 -24.23 -10.12 -1.43
CA LEU A 318 -23.08 -9.26 -1.70
C LEU A 318 -21.94 -10.07 -2.34
N VAL A 319 -21.60 -11.23 -1.76
CA VAL A 319 -20.50 -12.08 -2.26
C VAL A 319 -20.80 -12.64 -3.65
N ASP A 320 -22.05 -13.06 -3.89
CA ASP A 320 -22.51 -13.50 -5.21
C ASP A 320 -22.39 -12.37 -6.25
N ALA A 321 -22.75 -11.14 -5.86
CA ALA A 321 -22.64 -9.97 -6.72
C ALA A 321 -21.17 -9.61 -7.02
N LEU A 322 -20.25 -9.75 -6.07
CA LEU A 322 -18.81 -9.58 -6.30
C LEU A 322 -18.30 -10.56 -7.37
N LYS A 323 -18.67 -11.84 -7.27
CA LYS A 323 -18.27 -12.86 -8.27
C LYS A 323 -18.88 -12.55 -9.64
N ALA A 324 -20.17 -12.24 -9.68
CA ALA A 324 -20.89 -11.95 -10.91
C ALA A 324 -20.40 -10.67 -11.61
N ALA A 325 -19.87 -9.70 -10.85
CA ALA A 325 -19.28 -8.47 -11.36
C ALA A 325 -17.81 -8.63 -11.78
N HIS A 326 -17.29 -9.86 -11.84
CA HIS A 326 -15.90 -10.16 -12.21
C HIS A 326 -14.86 -9.52 -11.28
N LEU A 327 -15.12 -9.57 -9.96
CA LEU A 327 -14.05 -9.35 -8.99
C LEU A 327 -13.03 -10.48 -9.11
N GLU A 328 -11.80 -10.13 -9.48
CA GLU A 328 -10.75 -11.12 -9.77
C GLU A 328 -10.20 -11.78 -8.50
N LYS A 329 -10.00 -10.98 -7.44
CA LYS A 329 -9.46 -11.47 -6.16
C LYS A 329 -10.17 -10.82 -4.99
N VAL A 330 -10.48 -11.64 -3.98
CA VAL A 330 -10.98 -11.22 -2.67
C VAL A 330 -9.81 -11.15 -1.70
N TYR A 331 -9.64 -10.02 -1.02
CA TYR A 331 -8.69 -9.87 0.06
C TYR A 331 -9.44 -9.65 1.37
N LEU A 332 -9.20 -10.53 2.35
CA LEU A 332 -9.88 -10.59 3.63
C LEU A 332 -8.92 -10.18 4.75
N PRO A 333 -9.09 -9.01 5.39
CA PRO A 333 -8.23 -8.60 6.49
C PRO A 333 -8.54 -9.40 7.75
N CYS A 334 -7.76 -10.48 7.98
CA CYS A 334 -7.79 -11.27 9.21
C CYS A 334 -7.02 -10.55 10.32
N GLU A 335 -5.85 -10.02 9.98
CA GLU A 335 -4.86 -9.40 10.87
C GLU A 335 -4.27 -10.40 11.88
N SER A 336 -5.09 -10.98 12.76
CA SER A 336 -4.75 -12.01 13.74
C SER A 336 -5.96 -12.88 14.05
N ILE A 337 -5.74 -14.09 14.55
CA ILE A 337 -6.82 -15.00 14.99
C ILE A 337 -7.23 -14.80 16.46
N ASP A 338 -6.50 -13.96 17.19
CA ASP A 338 -6.78 -13.66 18.59
C ASP A 338 -7.73 -12.45 18.70
N ASP A 339 -8.99 -12.73 18.99
CA ASP A 339 -10.03 -11.71 19.14
C ASP A 339 -9.75 -10.73 20.30
N GLU A 340 -9.09 -11.16 21.38
CA GLU A 340 -8.74 -10.28 22.49
C GLU A 340 -7.66 -9.29 22.04
N TYR A 341 -6.64 -9.79 21.34
CA TYR A 341 -5.62 -8.96 20.74
C TYR A 341 -6.20 -7.95 19.74
N ILE A 342 -7.09 -8.37 18.83
CA ILE A 342 -7.77 -7.47 17.89
C ILE A 342 -8.58 -6.38 18.60
N ARG A 343 -9.25 -6.71 19.71
CA ARG A 343 -9.96 -5.71 20.54
C ARG A 343 -8.99 -4.71 21.16
N SER A 344 -7.80 -5.15 21.61
CA SER A 344 -6.76 -4.27 22.17
C SER A 344 -6.27 -3.21 21.16
N LEU A 345 -6.34 -3.51 19.86
CA LEU A 345 -6.04 -2.61 18.74
C LEU A 345 -7.23 -1.70 18.37
N ASN A 346 -8.24 -1.58 19.23
CA ASN A 346 -9.48 -0.83 19.00
C ASN A 346 -10.27 -1.28 17.75
N ARG A 347 -10.08 -2.54 17.30
CA ARG A 347 -10.81 -3.16 16.18
C ARG A 347 -11.92 -4.10 16.67
N LYS A 348 -12.67 -3.67 17.69
CA LYS A 348 -13.72 -4.48 18.36
C LYS A 348 -14.94 -4.85 17.51
N HIS A 349 -15.04 -4.31 16.29
CA HIS A 349 -16.20 -4.49 15.41
C HIS A 349 -16.08 -5.72 14.51
N VAL A 350 -14.92 -6.38 14.48
CA VAL A 350 -14.64 -7.63 13.75
C VAL A 350 -14.30 -8.72 14.75
N SER A 351 -14.51 -9.98 14.37
CA SER A 351 -14.12 -11.18 15.12
C SER A 351 -13.68 -12.27 14.14
N LEU A 352 -13.00 -13.29 14.65
CA LEU A 352 -12.58 -14.46 13.89
C LEU A 352 -13.77 -15.18 13.21
N GLU A 353 -14.94 -15.23 13.86
CA GLU A 353 -16.15 -15.81 13.29
C GLU A 353 -16.61 -15.11 12.00
N HIS A 354 -16.50 -13.78 11.95
CA HIS A 354 -16.79 -13.02 10.73
C HIS A 354 -15.84 -13.42 9.60
N PHE A 355 -14.55 -13.57 9.88
CA PHE A 355 -13.56 -14.01 8.90
C PHE A 355 -13.89 -15.42 8.38
N VAL A 356 -14.13 -16.39 9.26
CA VAL A 356 -14.49 -17.77 8.89
C VAL A 356 -15.76 -17.82 8.04
N THR A 357 -16.77 -17.03 8.43
CA THR A 357 -18.05 -16.98 7.70
C THR A 357 -17.88 -16.35 6.32
N ALA A 358 -17.11 -15.25 6.21
CA ALA A 358 -16.81 -14.62 4.93
C ALA A 358 -16.10 -15.60 3.97
N VAL A 359 -15.10 -16.36 4.45
CA VAL A 359 -14.41 -17.38 3.65
C VAL A 359 -15.39 -18.42 3.11
N ARG A 360 -16.28 -18.95 3.95
CA ARG A 360 -17.31 -19.92 3.53
C ARG A 360 -18.27 -19.34 2.49
N MET A 361 -18.64 -18.06 2.64
CA MET A 361 -19.52 -17.39 1.67
C MET A 361 -18.81 -17.16 0.33
N CYS A 362 -17.51 -16.85 0.34
CA CYS A 362 -16.70 -16.77 -0.87
C CYS A 362 -16.62 -18.12 -1.60
N GLU A 363 -16.35 -19.20 -0.88
CA GLU A 363 -16.34 -20.55 -1.44
C GLU A 363 -17.71 -20.91 -2.06
N LYS A 364 -18.79 -20.64 -1.32
CA LYS A 364 -20.17 -20.87 -1.80
C LYS A 364 -20.52 -20.06 -3.05
N ALA A 365 -20.00 -18.84 -3.18
CA ALA A 365 -20.18 -18.00 -4.36
C ALA A 365 -19.36 -18.48 -5.58
N GLY A 366 -18.46 -19.45 -5.41
CA GLY A 366 -17.62 -19.99 -6.48
C GLY A 366 -16.25 -19.31 -6.62
N PHE A 367 -15.75 -18.65 -5.59
CA PHE A 367 -14.32 -18.33 -5.50
C PHE A 367 -13.52 -19.57 -5.07
N SER A 368 -12.42 -19.84 -5.75
CA SER A 368 -11.59 -21.01 -5.47
C SER A 368 -10.64 -20.75 -4.30
N LEU A 369 -10.91 -21.37 -3.16
CA LEU A 369 -9.95 -21.40 -2.05
C LEU A 369 -8.67 -22.16 -2.46
N ARG A 370 -7.55 -21.85 -1.81
CA ARG A 370 -6.23 -22.44 -2.09
C ARG A 370 -5.78 -22.32 -3.56
N ASN A 371 -6.25 -21.29 -4.27
CA ASN A 371 -5.90 -20.96 -5.65
C ASN A 371 -5.78 -19.43 -5.87
N MET A 372 -5.51 -18.67 -4.80
CA MET A 372 -5.34 -17.20 -4.83
C MET A 372 -6.56 -16.36 -5.27
N ASP A 373 -7.74 -16.94 -5.50
CA ASP A 373 -8.98 -16.18 -5.69
C ASP A 373 -9.40 -15.47 -4.38
N VAL A 374 -9.19 -16.14 -3.25
CA VAL A 374 -9.40 -15.60 -1.90
C VAL A 374 -8.07 -15.57 -1.17
N ASN A 375 -7.76 -14.44 -0.57
CA ASN A 375 -6.48 -14.17 0.06
C ASN A 375 -6.75 -13.51 1.41
N ALA A 376 -5.91 -13.77 2.40
CA ALA A 376 -6.08 -13.21 3.74
C ALA A 376 -4.87 -12.36 4.13
N PHE A 377 -5.12 -11.10 4.51
CA PHE A 377 -4.06 -10.27 5.09
C PHE A 377 -3.80 -10.71 6.53
N LEU A 378 -2.52 -10.93 6.83
CA LEU A 378 -2.02 -11.24 8.17
C LEU A 378 -1.01 -10.16 8.53
N LEU A 379 -1.30 -9.40 9.58
CA LEU A 379 -0.49 -8.28 10.04
C LEU A 379 0.44 -8.77 11.14
N TYR A 380 1.74 -8.50 10.99
CA TYR A 380 2.78 -8.90 11.94
C TYR A 380 3.91 -7.86 11.95
N GLY A 381 4.81 -7.93 12.92
CA GLY A 381 5.78 -6.89 13.27
C GLY A 381 5.21 -5.83 14.22
N LEU A 382 4.05 -6.07 14.85
CA LEU A 382 3.52 -5.19 15.89
C LEU A 382 4.40 -5.26 17.15
N PRO A 383 4.42 -4.21 17.99
CA PRO A 383 5.20 -4.21 19.23
C PRO A 383 4.69 -5.27 20.21
N GLU A 384 5.63 -5.91 20.92
CA GLU A 384 5.37 -7.00 21.88
C GLU A 384 4.74 -8.23 21.22
N GLU A 385 5.07 -8.47 19.95
CA GLU A 385 4.61 -9.64 19.21
C GLU A 385 5.44 -10.89 19.54
N THR A 386 4.72 -12.01 19.65
CA THR A 386 5.27 -13.34 19.95
C THR A 386 5.22 -14.20 18.70
N VAL A 387 6.28 -14.96 18.44
CA VAL A 387 6.39 -15.84 17.27
C VAL A 387 5.25 -16.86 17.24
N ASP A 388 4.91 -17.45 18.39
CA ASP A 388 3.83 -18.44 18.52
C ASP A 388 2.46 -17.91 18.02
N ARG A 389 2.09 -16.69 18.40
CA ARG A 389 0.82 -16.05 17.97
C ARG A 389 0.78 -15.82 16.45
N VAL A 390 1.90 -15.42 15.85
CA VAL A 390 1.99 -15.25 14.40
C VAL A 390 1.91 -16.61 13.70
N VAL A 391 2.66 -17.62 14.17
CA VAL A 391 2.61 -18.99 13.62
C VAL A 391 1.21 -19.58 13.70
N LYS A 392 0.52 -19.45 14.83
CA LYS A 392 -0.88 -19.89 14.98
C LYS A 392 -1.80 -19.23 13.96
N SER A 393 -1.64 -17.92 13.74
CA SER A 393 -2.40 -17.19 12.73
C SER A 393 -2.08 -17.66 11.31
N ILE A 394 -0.80 -17.89 10.99
CA ILE A 394 -0.33 -18.42 9.71
C ILE A 394 -0.95 -19.79 9.43
N LEU A 395 -0.83 -20.73 10.37
CA LEU A 395 -1.34 -22.10 10.23
C LEU A 395 -2.86 -22.10 10.05
N PHE A 396 -3.59 -21.30 10.83
CA PHE A 396 -5.04 -21.20 10.73
C PHE A 396 -5.48 -20.64 9.37
N VAL A 397 -4.92 -19.50 8.95
CA VAL A 397 -5.27 -18.86 7.67
C VAL A 397 -4.88 -19.75 6.49
N SER A 398 -3.71 -20.38 6.53
CA SER A 398 -3.32 -21.36 5.52
C SER A 398 -4.34 -22.48 5.43
N GLU A 399 -4.83 -23.00 6.55
CA GLU A 399 -5.77 -24.11 6.54
C GLU A 399 -7.11 -23.75 5.88
N ILE A 400 -7.69 -22.59 6.22
CA ILE A 400 -9.04 -22.24 5.77
C ILE A 400 -9.09 -21.44 4.47
N VAL A 401 -8.03 -20.71 4.09
CA VAL A 401 -7.97 -19.93 2.84
C VAL A 401 -6.96 -20.53 1.86
N GLY A 402 -5.80 -20.99 2.34
CA GLY A 402 -4.69 -21.48 1.51
C GLY A 402 -3.93 -20.40 0.75
N SER A 403 -4.15 -19.12 1.09
CA SER A 403 -3.40 -17.98 0.58
C SER A 403 -3.29 -16.90 1.66
N ILE A 404 -2.05 -16.62 2.07
CA ILE A 404 -1.71 -15.61 3.09
C ILE A 404 -0.98 -14.46 2.41
N ILE A 405 -1.39 -13.23 2.68
CA ILE A 405 -0.66 -12.03 2.27
C ILE A 405 0.02 -11.45 3.51
N PRO A 406 1.37 -11.53 3.60
CA PRO A 406 2.10 -10.97 4.72
C PRO A 406 2.04 -9.44 4.69
N MET A 407 1.54 -8.85 5.78
CA MET A 407 1.49 -7.40 5.96
C MET A 407 2.42 -7.02 7.11
N LEU A 408 3.54 -6.37 6.79
CA LEU A 408 4.47 -5.88 7.82
C LEU A 408 3.95 -4.58 8.42
N PHE A 409 3.92 -4.50 9.74
CA PHE A 409 3.44 -3.35 10.46
C PHE A 409 4.41 -2.17 10.34
N THR A 410 3.85 -0.99 10.03
CA THR A 410 4.55 0.30 9.99
C THR A 410 3.92 1.19 11.08
N PRO A 411 4.68 1.70 12.07
CA PRO A 411 4.20 2.73 13.00
C PRO A 411 4.01 4.05 12.26
N VAL A 412 2.85 4.23 11.65
CA VAL A 412 2.55 5.43 10.85
C VAL A 412 2.35 6.63 11.78
N PRO A 413 3.03 7.77 11.54
CA PRO A 413 2.76 9.03 12.23
C PRO A 413 1.27 9.34 12.31
N SER A 414 0.82 9.92 13.42
CA SER A 414 -0.58 10.21 13.77
C SER A 414 -1.44 9.03 14.28
N THR A 415 -0.96 7.79 14.19
CA THR A 415 -1.72 6.63 14.70
C THR A 415 -1.60 6.48 16.22
N ALA A 416 -2.55 5.80 16.86
CA ALA A 416 -2.52 5.58 18.30
C ALA A 416 -1.30 4.76 18.74
N ILE A 417 -0.90 3.76 17.93
CA ILE A 417 0.32 2.98 18.20
C ILE A 417 1.56 3.85 18.05
N TYR A 418 1.66 4.68 17.01
CA TYR A 418 2.79 5.61 16.87
C TYR A 418 2.94 6.50 18.10
N TYR A 419 1.86 7.12 18.59
CA TYR A 419 1.93 7.96 19.78
C TYR A 419 2.26 7.18 21.06
N ARG A 420 1.75 5.95 21.20
CA ARG A 420 2.06 5.09 22.35
C ARG A 420 3.55 4.78 22.44
N TYR A 421 4.22 4.57 21.31
CA TYR A 421 5.64 4.24 21.23
C TYR A 421 6.51 5.41 20.77
N LEU A 422 5.99 6.65 20.81
CA LEU A 422 6.74 7.83 20.40
C LEU A 422 8.06 8.01 21.19
N PRO A 423 8.12 7.79 22.51
CA PRO A 423 9.39 7.87 23.24
C PRO A 423 10.47 6.91 22.69
N TYR A 424 10.10 5.67 22.38
CA TYR A 424 11.00 4.66 21.79
C TYR A 424 11.51 5.09 20.40
N ILE A 425 10.62 5.68 19.60
CA ILE A 425 10.93 6.21 18.26
C ILE A 425 11.87 7.42 18.34
N GLN A 426 11.62 8.34 19.28
CA GLN A 426 12.40 9.57 19.47
C GLN A 426 13.80 9.31 20.01
N GLU A 427 13.95 8.37 20.93
CA GLU A 427 15.26 7.95 21.46
C GLU A 427 16.22 7.51 20.34
N ARG A 428 15.67 6.94 19.26
CA ARG A 428 16.41 6.48 18.08
C ARG A 428 16.49 7.51 16.95
N GLY A 429 15.85 8.67 17.10
CA GLY A 429 15.77 9.73 16.08
C GLY A 429 14.89 9.38 14.87
N TRP A 430 14.07 8.33 14.97
CA TRP A 430 13.25 7.83 13.84
C TRP A 430 12.00 8.68 13.58
N ASP A 431 11.67 9.62 14.47
CA ASP A 431 10.67 10.66 14.23
C ASP A 431 11.16 11.71 13.22
N ARG A 432 12.48 11.81 13.02
CA ARG A 432 13.15 12.65 12.01
C ARG A 432 13.59 11.87 10.78
N ASP A 433 13.89 10.58 10.92
CA ASP A 433 14.15 9.69 9.80
C ASP A 433 13.01 8.67 9.65
N LEU A 434 11.89 9.15 9.10
CA LEU A 434 10.69 8.34 8.94
C LEU A 434 10.89 7.10 8.04
N HIS A 435 12.00 7.00 7.31
CA HIS A 435 12.33 5.80 6.54
C HIS A 435 12.48 4.57 7.44
N LEU A 436 13.04 4.77 8.64
CA LEU A 436 13.29 3.72 9.62
C LEU A 436 12.00 3.16 10.24
N LEU A 437 10.86 3.81 9.99
CA LEU A 437 9.53 3.30 10.38
C LEU A 437 8.93 2.35 9.33
N ASN A 438 9.57 2.15 8.17
CA ASN A 438 9.11 1.20 7.17
C ASN A 438 9.05 -0.21 7.75
N GLY A 439 7.88 -0.88 7.69
CA GLY A 439 7.70 -2.21 8.26
C GLY A 439 8.67 -3.27 7.74
N LYS A 440 9.24 -3.08 6.54
CA LYS A 440 10.29 -3.94 5.96
C LYS A 440 11.63 -3.88 6.73
N LEU A 441 11.79 -2.87 7.59
CA LEU A 441 12.97 -2.69 8.44
C LEU A 441 12.73 -3.15 9.89
N TYR A 442 11.55 -3.71 10.19
CA TYR A 442 11.18 -4.24 11.51
C TYR A 442 11.42 -3.26 12.67
N PRO A 443 10.74 -2.09 12.68
CA PRO A 443 10.99 -1.04 13.68
C PRO A 443 10.81 -1.49 15.14
N PHE A 444 10.02 -2.54 15.40
CA PHE A 444 9.81 -3.07 16.75
C PHE A 444 10.55 -4.38 17.03
N LEU A 445 11.54 -4.77 16.20
CA LEU A 445 12.28 -6.02 16.36
C LEU A 445 12.88 -6.17 17.78
N GLU A 446 13.41 -5.10 18.36
CA GLU A 446 13.99 -5.11 19.72
C GLU A 446 12.97 -5.45 20.81
N MET A 447 11.71 -5.08 20.62
CA MET A 447 10.62 -5.29 21.59
C MET A 447 9.93 -6.65 21.42
N ASN A 448 10.14 -7.29 20.28
CA ASN A 448 9.42 -8.51 19.93
C ASN A 448 10.21 -9.76 20.32
N GLU A 449 9.51 -10.90 20.41
CA GLU A 449 10.14 -12.21 20.56
C GLU A 449 10.87 -12.62 19.27
N GLY A 450 12.03 -13.28 19.41
CA GLY A 450 12.83 -13.80 18.29
C GLY A 450 13.84 -12.80 17.71
N SER A 451 14.63 -13.30 16.76
CA SER A 451 15.65 -12.57 15.98
C SER A 451 15.09 -12.10 14.63
N VAL A 452 15.88 -11.33 13.88
CA VAL A 452 15.51 -10.98 12.50
C VAL A 452 15.36 -12.22 11.61
N ALA A 453 16.12 -13.30 11.89
CA ALA A 453 16.02 -14.55 11.14
C ALA A 453 14.67 -15.22 11.37
N ASP A 454 14.15 -15.21 12.61
CA ASP A 454 12.81 -15.74 12.92
C ASP A 454 11.72 -15.02 12.12
N TYR A 455 11.79 -13.69 12.01
CA TYR A 455 10.83 -12.91 11.22
C TYR A 455 10.92 -13.16 9.73
N VAL A 456 12.14 -13.39 9.21
CA VAL A 456 12.33 -13.82 7.82
C VAL A 456 11.79 -15.25 7.63
N ASP A 457 11.93 -16.13 8.62
CA ASP A 457 11.37 -17.49 8.61
C ASP A 457 9.84 -17.51 8.66
N LEU A 458 9.20 -16.58 9.38
CA LEU A 458 7.75 -16.38 9.30
C LEU A 458 7.30 -16.09 7.85
N GLN A 459 8.05 -15.26 7.12
CA GLN A 459 7.78 -15.01 5.70
C GLN A 459 8.02 -16.24 4.83
N ARG A 460 9.13 -16.95 5.04
CA ARG A 460 9.43 -18.20 4.32
C ARG A 460 8.33 -19.24 4.55
N LEU A 461 7.82 -19.36 5.77
CA LEU A 461 6.71 -20.23 6.10
C LEU A 461 5.44 -19.83 5.34
N MET A 462 5.06 -18.55 5.36
CA MET A 462 3.91 -18.04 4.61
C MET A 462 4.04 -18.30 3.10
N PHE A 463 5.20 -18.02 2.50
CA PHE A 463 5.43 -18.26 1.07
C PHE A 463 5.44 -19.75 0.71
N THR A 464 6.03 -20.61 1.54
CA THR A 464 5.98 -22.07 1.37
C THR A 464 4.54 -22.58 1.41
N LEU A 465 3.73 -22.10 2.35
CA LEU A 465 2.31 -22.49 2.45
C LEU A 465 1.46 -21.95 1.30
N ASN A 466 1.88 -20.86 0.66
CA ASN A 466 1.25 -20.32 -0.54
C ASN A 466 1.71 -21.02 -1.84
N ALA A 467 2.74 -21.86 -1.79
CA ALA A 467 3.26 -22.50 -2.99
C ALA A 467 2.22 -23.48 -3.55
N HIS A 468 1.90 -23.32 -4.84
CA HIS A 468 0.94 -24.16 -5.54
C HIS A 468 1.66 -25.21 -6.39
N TYR A 469 1.18 -26.45 -6.33
CA TYR A 469 1.52 -27.51 -7.28
C TYR A 469 0.23 -28.05 -7.88
N ARG A 470 0.10 -28.02 -9.22
CA ARG A 470 -1.13 -28.39 -9.93
C ARG A 470 -2.38 -27.70 -9.36
N SER A 471 -2.30 -26.37 -9.20
CA SER A 471 -3.38 -25.48 -8.77
C SER A 471 -3.87 -25.64 -7.32
N ALA A 472 -3.12 -26.31 -6.44
CA ALA A 472 -3.42 -26.39 -5.02
C ALA A 472 -2.15 -26.26 -4.17
N SER A 473 -2.28 -25.65 -2.98
CA SER A 473 -1.23 -25.63 -1.97
C SER A 473 -1.38 -26.76 -0.94
N PHE A 474 -0.29 -27.15 -0.28
CA PHE A 474 -0.30 -28.23 0.72
C PHE A 474 -1.14 -27.87 1.96
N GLN A 475 -2.06 -28.75 2.34
CA GLN A 475 -2.97 -28.56 3.48
C GLN A 475 -2.51 -29.38 4.68
N ILE A 476 -1.93 -28.70 5.68
CA ILE A 476 -1.34 -29.33 6.87
C ILE A 476 -2.38 -30.14 7.64
N PHE A 477 -3.58 -29.60 7.87
CA PHE A 477 -4.65 -30.28 8.62
C PHE A 477 -5.65 -31.02 7.71
N GLY A 478 -5.25 -31.26 6.45
CA GLY A 478 -6.04 -32.00 5.47
C GLY A 478 -6.24 -33.48 5.81
N LYS A 479 -7.12 -34.12 5.03
CA LYS A 479 -7.51 -35.55 5.19
C LYS A 479 -6.65 -36.53 4.39
N THR A 480 -5.67 -36.04 3.62
CA THR A 480 -4.83 -36.93 2.81
C THR A 480 -3.93 -37.79 3.69
N LYS A 481 -3.49 -38.95 3.18
CA LYS A 481 -2.50 -39.78 3.89
C LYS A 481 -1.21 -39.02 4.18
N VAL A 482 -0.79 -38.13 3.27
CA VAL A 482 0.41 -37.29 3.45
C VAL A 482 0.20 -36.29 4.58
N SER A 483 -0.93 -35.58 4.62
CA SER A 483 -1.24 -34.62 5.70
C SER A 483 -1.31 -35.30 7.07
N LEU A 484 -1.94 -36.49 7.15
CA LEU A 484 -1.99 -37.29 8.37
C LEU A 484 -0.57 -37.69 8.82
N ALA A 485 0.21 -38.31 7.92
CA ALA A 485 1.57 -38.73 8.21
C ALA A 485 2.47 -37.56 8.62
N PHE A 486 2.35 -36.39 7.98
CA PHE A 486 3.08 -35.18 8.35
C PHE A 486 2.84 -34.79 9.81
N ARG A 487 1.57 -34.73 10.24
CA ARG A 487 1.21 -34.36 11.62
C ARG A 487 1.62 -35.42 12.64
N GLU A 488 1.50 -36.70 12.31
CA GLU A 488 1.96 -37.78 13.18
C GLU A 488 3.47 -37.72 13.37
N ASN A 489 4.25 -37.49 12.31
CA ASN A 489 5.71 -37.37 12.43
C ASN A 489 6.16 -36.13 13.22
N ILE A 490 5.39 -35.04 13.22
CA ILE A 490 5.68 -33.90 14.10
C ILE A 490 5.47 -34.24 15.59
N ARG A 491 4.65 -35.25 15.92
CA ARG A 491 4.22 -35.56 17.29
C ARG A 491 4.82 -36.84 17.88
N ASN A 492 5.39 -37.71 17.03
CA ASN A 492 5.82 -39.05 17.42
C ASN A 492 7.30 -39.13 17.87
N GLY A 493 7.96 -37.99 18.11
CA GLY A 493 9.37 -37.95 18.49
C GLY A 493 10.34 -38.00 17.30
N PHE A 494 9.89 -37.83 16.05
CA PHE A 494 10.80 -37.74 14.90
C PHE A 494 11.82 -36.59 15.03
N GLU A 495 11.52 -35.56 15.83
CA GLU A 495 12.47 -34.50 16.17
C GLU A 495 13.74 -35.02 16.85
N ASP A 496 13.65 -36.09 17.64
CA ASP A 496 14.82 -36.73 18.28
C ASP A 496 15.73 -37.38 17.22
N PHE A 497 15.13 -38.01 16.21
CA PHE A 497 15.86 -38.57 15.07
C PHE A 497 16.58 -37.47 14.28
N ILE A 498 15.92 -36.35 14.00
CA ILE A 498 16.57 -35.21 13.34
C ILE A 498 17.70 -34.64 14.20
N SER A 499 17.47 -34.46 15.50
CA SER A 499 18.47 -33.93 16.46
C SER A 499 19.70 -34.83 16.58
N SER A 500 19.55 -36.15 16.38
CA SER A 500 20.69 -37.06 16.33
C SER A 500 21.64 -36.80 15.15
N PHE A 501 21.15 -36.22 14.03
CA PHE A 501 22.01 -35.83 12.89
C PHE A 501 22.83 -34.59 13.20
N GLU A 502 22.24 -33.65 13.95
CA GLU A 502 22.90 -32.38 14.28
C GLU A 502 23.99 -32.56 15.35
N SER A 503 23.82 -33.53 16.25
CA SER A 503 24.79 -33.85 17.30
C SER A 503 25.98 -34.69 16.83
N GLY A 504 26.02 -35.10 15.55
CA GLY A 504 27.12 -35.91 14.99
C GLY A 504 27.22 -37.31 15.58
N LEU A 505 26.18 -37.80 16.26
CA LEU A 505 26.07 -39.19 16.67
C LEU A 505 25.87 -40.05 15.41
N ASP A 506 26.63 -41.14 15.32
CA ASP A 506 26.66 -42.05 14.17
C ASP A 506 25.30 -42.77 14.01
N ILE A 507 24.36 -42.15 13.29
CA ILE A 507 23.01 -42.70 13.05
C ILE A 507 23.02 -43.98 12.21
N LEU A 508 24.17 -44.31 11.61
CA LEU A 508 24.33 -45.52 10.82
C LEU A 508 24.75 -46.74 11.65
N SER A 509 24.98 -46.63 12.97
CA SER A 509 25.41 -47.79 13.76
C SER A 509 24.27 -48.67 14.29
N GLU A 510 23.02 -48.22 14.28
CA GLU A 510 21.89 -49.08 14.69
C GLU A 510 20.66 -48.86 13.79
N THR A 511 20.69 -49.50 12.62
CA THR A 511 19.48 -49.79 11.84
C THR A 511 18.54 -50.70 12.61
N SER A 512 17.35 -50.19 12.97
CA SER A 512 16.09 -50.91 12.78
C SER A 512 14.89 -50.02 13.12
N TYR A 513 14.29 -49.37 12.13
CA TYR A 513 12.84 -49.13 12.04
C TYR A 513 12.39 -49.07 10.58
#